data_AF-A0A100VLD3-F1
#
_entry.id   AF-A0A100VLD3-F1
#
_cell.length_a   1.000
_cell.length_b   1.000
_cell.length_c   1.000
_cell.angle_alpha   90.00
_cell.angle_beta   90.00
_cell.angle_gamma   90.00
#
_symmetry.space_group_name_H-M   'P 1'
#
loop_
_entity.id
_entity.type
_entity.pdbx_description
1 polymer ?
#
loop_
_entity_poly.entity_id
_entity_poly.type
_entity_poly.pdbx_seq_one_letter_code
_entity_poly.pdbx_strand_id
1 'polypeptide(L)'
;MPSVGIRIWGNSHLAPQREVESGVNDIIVINVNGTDYTIVLDAGSYISSHEHVTSSFVQHVNDKLIEVGCPVIAKVGGIHDDQPRTVLLFETSESSERVTMSIEGPGAVEFIGDAPYQTVPAVEETQIDGLPSKVAARGTGMISLTGEIGVS
;
A
#
# COMPACT_ATOMS: atom_id res chain seq x y z
N MET A 1 14.94 -12.82 2.54
CA MET A 1 14.98 -11.84 1.43
C MET A 1 14.40 -10.54 1.97
N PRO A 2 14.88 -9.33 1.64
CA PRO A 2 14.29 -8.12 2.18
C PRO A 2 12.83 -8.03 1.69
N SER A 3 11.90 -8.05 2.64
CA SER A 3 10.48 -7.82 2.42
C SER A 3 10.33 -6.44 1.78
N VAL A 4 9.81 -6.40 0.56
CA VAL A 4 9.50 -5.15 -0.13
C VAL A 4 8.43 -4.43 0.70
N GLY A 5 8.61 -3.15 1.03
CA GLY A 5 7.67 -2.41 1.89
C GLY A 5 6.22 -2.38 1.38
N ILE A 6 5.32 -1.81 2.18
CA ILE A 6 3.90 -1.62 1.79
C ILE A 6 3.81 -0.85 0.47
N ARG A 7 2.91 -1.33 -0.40
CA ARG A 7 2.55 -0.67 -1.65
C ARG A 7 1.09 -0.23 -1.62
N ILE A 8 0.84 0.99 -2.07
CA ILE A 8 -0.51 1.54 -2.25
C ILE A 8 -0.69 1.86 -3.72
N TRP A 9 -1.61 1.14 -4.35
CA TRP A 9 -1.98 1.30 -5.75
C TRP A 9 -3.21 2.18 -5.87
N GLY A 10 -3.09 3.26 -6.65
CA GLY A 10 -4.23 4.05 -7.06
C GLY A 10 -5.15 3.28 -8.01
N ASN A 11 -6.41 3.71 -8.01
CA ASN A 11 -7.45 3.28 -8.92
C ASN A 11 -7.72 4.32 -10.04
N SER A 12 -7.24 5.56 -9.87
CA SER A 12 -7.39 6.65 -10.83
C SER A 12 -6.46 6.53 -12.04
N HIS A 13 -6.99 6.80 -13.24
CA HIS A 13 -6.27 6.67 -14.51
C HIS A 13 -5.35 7.87 -14.78
N LEU A 14 -4.03 7.71 -14.76
CA LEU A 14 -3.08 8.82 -14.96
C LEU A 14 -2.99 9.36 -16.39
N ALA A 15 -3.28 8.54 -17.40
CA ALA A 15 -3.19 8.92 -18.80
C ALA A 15 -4.52 9.51 -19.33
N PRO A 16 -4.48 10.41 -20.32
CA PRO A 16 -3.29 10.97 -20.98
C PRO A 16 -2.68 12.19 -20.25
N GLN A 17 -3.46 12.83 -19.37
CA GLN A 17 -3.08 14.08 -18.72
C GLN A 17 -3.71 14.15 -17.33
N ARG A 18 -2.99 14.75 -16.38
CA ARG A 18 -3.50 15.16 -15.06
C ARG A 18 -3.29 16.65 -14.84
N GLU A 19 -4.30 17.31 -14.32
CA GLU A 19 -4.28 18.73 -14.00
C GLU A 19 -4.24 18.91 -12.49
N VAL A 20 -3.26 19.67 -12.04
CA VAL A 20 -3.13 20.11 -10.66
C VAL A 20 -3.59 21.57 -10.59
N GLU A 21 -4.59 21.81 -9.76
CA GLU A 21 -5.17 23.10 -9.44
C GLU A 21 -4.78 23.48 -8.00
N SER A 22 -4.07 24.61 -7.86
CA SER A 22 -3.63 25.07 -6.54
C SER A 22 -4.83 25.41 -5.64
N GLY A 23 -4.78 24.91 -4.41
CA GLY A 23 -5.84 25.03 -3.41
C GLY A 23 -7.03 24.10 -3.64
N VAL A 24 -7.02 23.26 -4.68
CA VAL A 24 -8.13 22.33 -5.00
C VAL A 24 -7.71 20.88 -4.81
N ASN A 25 -6.70 20.43 -5.56
CA ASN A 25 -6.23 19.03 -5.55
C ASN A 25 -4.71 18.93 -5.39
N ASP A 26 -4.07 19.99 -4.91
CA ASP A 26 -2.61 20.11 -4.82
C ASP A 26 -2.01 19.50 -3.54
N ILE A 27 -2.82 19.07 -2.58
CA ILE A 27 -2.33 18.52 -1.30
C ILE A 27 -2.49 17.00 -1.28
N ILE A 28 -1.38 16.30 -1.02
CA ILE A 28 -1.35 14.87 -0.69
C ILE A 28 -0.63 14.72 0.65
N VAL A 29 -1.27 14.03 1.60
CA VAL A 29 -0.70 13.70 2.90
C VAL A 29 -0.42 12.21 2.95
N ILE A 30 0.81 11.85 3.26
CA ILE A 30 1.26 10.46 3.34
C ILE A 30 1.68 10.20 4.78
N ASN A 31 0.96 9.34 5.47
CA ASN A 31 1.34 8.87 6.80
C ASN A 31 2.21 7.62 6.64
N VAL A 32 3.41 7.62 7.21
CA VAL A 32 4.26 6.44 7.35
C VAL A 32 4.56 6.23 8.83
N ASN A 33 4.14 5.09 9.39
CA ASN A 33 4.31 4.75 10.80
C ASN A 33 3.83 5.84 11.79
N GLY A 34 2.75 6.54 11.45
CA GLY A 34 2.24 7.63 12.29
C GLY A 34 2.91 8.99 12.08
N THR A 35 3.88 9.09 11.15
CA THR A 35 4.49 10.37 10.75
C THR A 35 3.86 10.87 9.46
N ASP A 36 3.30 12.08 9.49
CA ASP A 36 2.68 12.71 8.32
C ASP A 36 3.70 13.48 7.49
N TYR A 37 3.74 13.16 6.19
CA TYR A 37 4.48 13.87 5.17
C TYR A 37 3.49 14.55 4.24
N THR A 38 3.38 15.87 4.33
CA THR A 38 2.51 16.66 3.47
C THR A 38 3.29 17.18 2.28
N ILE A 39 2.91 16.77 1.07
CA ILE A 39 3.43 17.33 -0.17
C ILE A 39 2.42 18.30 -0.78
N VAL A 40 2.93 19.40 -1.31
CA VAL A 40 2.16 20.38 -2.09
C VAL A 40 2.63 20.30 -3.53
N LEU A 41 1.74 19.91 -4.42
CA LEU A 41 1.98 19.79 -5.84
C LEU A 41 1.88 21.18 -6.49
N ASP A 42 2.90 21.55 -7.27
CA ASP A 42 2.79 22.74 -8.11
C ASP A 42 1.65 22.59 -9.13
N ALA A 43 0.89 23.67 -9.35
CA ALA A 43 -0.18 23.69 -10.32
C ALA A 43 0.36 23.53 -11.74
N GLY A 44 -0.35 22.76 -12.57
CA GLY A 44 0.10 22.50 -13.93
C GLY A 44 -0.60 21.32 -14.60
N SER A 45 -0.27 21.15 -15.88
CA SER A 45 -0.74 20.03 -16.69
C SER A 45 0.41 19.04 -16.90
N TYR A 46 0.16 17.80 -16.50
CA TYR A 46 1.14 16.73 -16.48
C TYR A 46 0.72 15.61 -17.42
N ILE A 47 1.55 15.35 -18.41
CA ILE A 47 1.31 14.31 -19.41
C ILE A 47 1.78 12.96 -18.88
N SER A 48 0.96 11.93 -19.12
CA SER A 48 1.30 10.53 -18.86
C SER A 48 1.03 9.67 -20.10
N SER A 49 1.95 8.75 -20.40
CA SER A 49 1.82 7.81 -21.50
C SER A 49 1.68 6.39 -20.97
N HIS A 50 0.57 5.74 -21.33
CA HIS A 50 0.40 4.31 -21.08
C HIS A 50 1.35 3.46 -21.93
N GLU A 51 1.55 3.82 -23.21
CA GLU A 51 2.41 3.07 -24.14
C GLU A 51 3.88 3.08 -23.72
N HIS A 52 4.37 4.20 -23.21
CA HIS A 52 5.75 4.34 -22.78
C HIS A 52 5.95 4.10 -21.28
N VAL A 53 4.87 3.90 -20.51
CA VAL A 53 4.89 3.75 -19.04
C VAL A 53 5.66 4.91 -18.38
N THR A 54 5.37 6.13 -18.83
CA THR A 54 6.00 7.36 -18.35
C THR A 54 4.95 8.34 -17.85
N SER A 55 5.29 9.13 -16.83
CA SER A 55 4.41 10.17 -16.31
C SER A 55 5.22 11.31 -15.71
N SER A 56 5.06 12.51 -16.29
CA SER A 56 5.60 13.75 -15.72
C SER A 56 4.94 14.08 -14.38
N PHE A 57 3.70 13.61 -14.16
CA PHE A 57 3.01 13.73 -12.88
C PHE A 57 3.70 12.89 -11.80
N VAL A 58 4.04 11.63 -12.10
CA VAL A 58 4.76 10.76 -11.15
C VAL A 58 6.15 11.32 -10.83
N GLN A 59 6.83 11.90 -11.82
CA GLN A 59 8.12 12.56 -11.59
C GLN A 59 7.95 13.74 -10.62
N HIS A 60 6.95 14.60 -10.86
CA HIS A 60 6.64 15.73 -10.00
C HIS A 60 6.30 15.33 -8.55
N VAL A 61 5.49 14.28 -8.39
CA VAL A 61 5.18 13.72 -7.07
C VAL A 61 6.47 13.26 -6.36
N ASN A 62 7.37 12.58 -7.07
CA ASN A 62 8.66 12.18 -6.48
C ASN A 62 9.52 13.38 -6.07
N ASP A 63 9.58 14.43 -6.89
CA ASP A 63 10.33 15.64 -6.54
C ASP A 63 9.82 16.23 -5.22
N LYS A 64 8.50 16.32 -5.04
CA LYS A 64 7.90 16.78 -3.78
C LYS A 64 8.11 15.83 -2.59
N LEU A 65 8.11 14.51 -2.82
CA LEU A 65 8.43 13.52 -1.78
C LEU A 65 9.87 13.68 -1.28
N ILE A 66 10.81 13.93 -2.19
CA ILE A 66 12.22 14.17 -1.87
C ILE A 66 12.38 15.49 -1.11
N GLU A 67 11.68 16.56 -1.52
CA GLU A 67 11.71 17.87 -0.85
C GLU A 67 11.33 17.77 0.64
N VAL A 68 10.36 16.91 0.98
CA VAL A 68 9.89 16.72 2.37
C VAL A 68 10.59 15.56 3.09
N GLY A 69 11.53 14.88 2.44
CA GLY A 69 12.25 13.74 3.01
C GLY A 69 11.37 12.52 3.28
N CYS A 70 10.29 12.33 2.52
CA CYS A 70 9.38 11.20 2.70
C CYS A 70 10.07 9.87 2.30
N PRO A 71 10.02 8.81 3.13
CA PRO A 71 10.61 7.50 2.82
C PRO A 71 9.70 6.65 1.90
N VAL A 72 9.11 7.30 0.91
CA VAL A 72 8.18 6.72 -0.07
C VAL A 72 8.59 7.17 -1.46
N ILE A 73 8.51 6.25 -2.41
CA ILE A 73 8.79 6.51 -3.82
C ILE A 73 7.49 6.30 -4.61
N ALA A 74 7.17 7.27 -5.46
CA ALA A 74 6.07 7.15 -6.41
C ALA A 74 6.55 6.47 -7.70
N LYS A 75 5.73 5.58 -8.27
CA LYS A 75 6.00 4.85 -9.49
C LYS A 75 4.79 4.86 -10.41
N VAL A 76 5.05 4.68 -11.69
CA VAL A 76 4.02 4.42 -12.69
C VAL A 76 3.63 2.94 -12.57
N GLY A 77 2.41 2.67 -12.10
CA GLY A 77 1.82 1.34 -12.08
C GLY A 77 1.00 1.09 -13.33
N GLY A 78 0.91 -0.18 -13.76
CA GLY A 78 0.00 -0.62 -14.81
C GLY A 78 -0.94 -1.67 -14.25
N ILE A 79 -2.25 -1.43 -14.35
CA ILE A 79 -3.27 -2.45 -14.11
C ILE A 79 -3.62 -3.04 -15.47
N HIS A 80 -3.44 -4.35 -15.61
CA HIS A 80 -3.70 -5.12 -16.84
C HIS A 80 -4.91 -6.04 -16.63
N ASP A 81 -6.05 -5.45 -16.27
CA ASP A 81 -7.34 -6.12 -16.23
C ASP A 81 -8.07 -5.96 -17.58
N ASP A 82 -9.40 -6.12 -17.60
CA ASP A 82 -10.22 -5.93 -18.80
C ASP A 82 -10.20 -4.47 -19.33
N GLN A 83 -9.71 -3.50 -18.53
CA GLN A 83 -9.56 -2.09 -18.88
C GLN A 83 -8.15 -1.59 -18.49
N PRO A 84 -7.13 -1.85 -19.33
CA PRO A 84 -5.76 -1.54 -18.99
C PRO A 84 -5.59 -0.04 -18.73
N ARG A 85 -5.01 0.28 -17.57
CA ARG A 85 -4.85 1.67 -17.11
C ARG A 85 -3.53 1.88 -16.39
N THR A 86 -2.99 3.08 -16.57
CA THR A 86 -1.83 3.56 -15.82
C THR A 86 -2.30 4.19 -14.52
N VAL A 87 -1.69 3.81 -13.40
CA VAL A 87 -2.07 4.27 -12.05
C VAL A 87 -0.86 4.78 -11.28
N LEU A 88 -1.11 5.60 -10.27
CA LEU A 88 -0.08 6.03 -9.33
C LEU A 88 0.16 4.94 -8.29
N LEU A 89 1.42 4.56 -8.09
CA LEU A 89 1.83 3.58 -7.09
C LEU A 89 2.77 4.25 -6.08
N PHE A 90 2.50 4.10 -4.79
CA PHE A 90 3.44 4.48 -3.73
C PHE A 90 4.07 3.22 -3.12
N GLU A 91 5.39 3.22 -2.98
CA GLU A 91 6.16 2.14 -2.35
C GLU A 91 7.06 2.74 -1.28
N THR A 92 6.95 2.25 -0.04
CA THR A 92 7.88 2.64 1.03
C THR A 92 9.20 1.89 0.91
N SER A 93 10.30 2.60 1.20
CA SER A 93 11.64 2.02 1.30
C SER A 93 11.87 1.29 2.62
N GLU A 94 10.95 1.40 3.58
CA GLU A 94 11.04 0.73 4.87
C GLU A 94 10.59 -0.74 4.79
N SER A 95 11.44 -1.62 5.31
CA SER A 95 11.21 -3.06 5.40
C SER A 95 11.15 -3.49 6.86
N SER A 96 10.07 -3.13 7.55
CA SER A 96 9.76 -3.65 8.88
C SER A 96 8.42 -4.39 8.87
N GLU A 97 8.25 -5.38 9.75
CA GLU A 97 7.01 -6.16 9.86
C GLU A 97 5.80 -5.33 10.34
N ARG A 98 6.04 -4.08 10.77
CA ARG A 98 5.04 -3.18 11.35
C ARG A 98 4.91 -1.88 10.58
N VAL A 99 5.45 -1.80 9.36
CA VAL A 99 5.27 -0.59 8.56
C VAL A 99 3.76 -0.37 8.37
N THR A 100 3.30 0.86 8.55
CA THR A 100 1.96 1.29 8.14
C THR A 100 2.10 2.45 7.18
N MET A 101 1.28 2.46 6.14
CA MET A 101 1.21 3.57 5.19
C MET A 101 -0.26 3.89 4.93
N SER A 102 -0.63 5.16 4.99
CA SER A 102 -1.92 5.66 4.50
C SER A 102 -1.72 6.94 3.72
N ILE A 103 -2.63 7.21 2.78
CA ILE A 103 -2.55 8.39 1.93
C ILE A 103 -3.93 9.05 1.93
N GLU A 104 -3.94 10.36 2.15
CA GLU A 104 -5.13 11.17 2.25
C GLU A 104 -4.92 12.57 1.65
N GLY A 105 -5.97 13.39 1.71
CA GLY A 105 -5.97 14.73 1.13
C GLY A 105 -6.67 14.81 -0.23
N PRO A 106 -6.98 16.02 -0.70
CA PRO A 106 -7.76 16.23 -1.90
C PRO A 106 -7.05 15.70 -3.16
N GLY A 107 -5.72 15.82 -3.24
CA GLY A 107 -4.94 15.21 -4.32
C GLY A 107 -4.93 13.68 -4.27
N ALA A 108 -5.03 13.08 -3.08
CA ALA A 108 -5.15 11.62 -2.97
C ALA A 108 -6.48 11.15 -3.56
N VAL A 109 -7.58 11.82 -3.22
CA VAL A 109 -8.91 11.49 -3.77
C VAL A 109 -8.91 11.59 -5.30
N GLU A 110 -8.32 12.66 -5.85
CA GLU A 110 -8.31 12.90 -7.30
C GLU A 110 -7.37 11.91 -8.05
N PHE A 111 -6.13 11.79 -7.60
CA PHE A 111 -5.07 11.12 -8.37
C PHE A 111 -4.84 9.65 -7.98
N ILE A 112 -5.31 9.24 -6.81
CA ILE A 112 -5.24 7.86 -6.33
C ILE A 112 -6.64 7.24 -6.41
N GLY A 113 -7.71 8.01 -6.15
CA GLY A 113 -9.09 7.52 -6.17
C GLY A 113 -9.54 6.95 -4.82
N ASP A 114 -10.85 6.76 -4.67
CA ASP A 114 -11.43 6.14 -3.48
C ASP A 114 -10.98 4.68 -3.33
N ALA A 115 -10.64 4.30 -2.09
CA ALA A 115 -10.22 2.94 -1.69
C ALA A 115 -9.04 2.37 -2.52
N PRO A 116 -7.82 2.93 -2.38
CA PRO A 116 -6.65 2.39 -3.06
C PRO A 116 -6.34 0.95 -2.63
N TYR A 117 -5.81 0.17 -3.57
CA TYR A 117 -5.38 -1.21 -3.29
C TYR A 117 -4.07 -1.19 -2.50
N GLN A 118 -4.15 -1.47 -1.20
CA GLN A 118 -2.98 -1.66 -0.37
C GLN A 118 -2.54 -3.13 -0.41
N THR A 119 -1.30 -3.38 -0.83
CA THR A 119 -0.68 -4.69 -0.70
C THR A 119 0.43 -4.59 0.35
N VAL A 120 0.27 -5.27 1.47
CA VAL A 120 1.37 -5.59 2.38
C VAL A 120 2.13 -6.76 1.74
N PRO A 121 3.47 -6.76 1.70
CA PRO A 121 4.20 -8.00 1.35
C PRO A 121 3.68 -9.14 2.23
N ALA A 122 3.51 -10.33 1.65
CA ALA A 122 3.27 -11.51 2.47
C ALA A 122 4.43 -11.61 3.47
N VAL A 123 4.13 -11.49 4.76
CA VAL A 123 5.03 -11.96 5.80
C VAL A 123 5.12 -13.46 5.52
N GLU A 124 6.26 -13.95 5.02
CA GLU A 124 6.48 -15.38 5.04
C GLU A 124 6.41 -15.76 6.52
N GLU A 125 5.31 -16.40 6.93
CA GLU A 125 5.21 -17.02 8.24
C GLU A 125 6.47 -17.85 8.38
N THR A 126 7.37 -17.42 9.27
CA THR A 126 8.54 -18.22 9.60
C THR A 126 7.97 -19.52 10.16
N GLN A 127 8.03 -20.56 9.34
CA GLN A 127 7.67 -21.91 9.72
C GLN A 127 8.43 -22.21 11.02
N ILE A 128 7.71 -22.24 12.13
CA ILE A 128 8.25 -22.70 13.41
C ILE A 128 8.64 -24.18 13.22
N ASP A 129 9.89 -24.39 12.86
CA ASP A 129 10.52 -25.70 12.79
C ASP A 129 10.59 -26.26 14.22
N GLY A 130 9.62 -27.10 14.58
CA GLY A 130 9.64 -27.69 15.92
C GLY A 130 8.35 -28.28 16.50
N LEU A 131 7.30 -28.58 15.74
CA LEU A 131 6.25 -29.49 16.24
C LEU A 131 6.12 -30.76 15.38
N PRO A 132 6.27 -31.96 15.97
CA PRO A 132 6.17 -33.20 15.22
C PRO A 132 4.75 -33.44 14.72
N SER A 133 4.65 -33.75 13.43
CA SER A 133 3.45 -34.18 12.73
C SER A 133 2.78 -35.37 13.44
N LYS A 134 1.59 -35.14 13.99
CA LYS A 134 0.42 -36.06 14.07
C LYS A 134 -0.51 -35.56 15.17
N VAL A 135 -1.69 -35.06 14.81
CA VAL A 135 -3.00 -35.61 15.25
C VAL A 135 -4.07 -35.09 14.28
N ALA A 136 -4.59 -36.00 13.46
CA ALA A 136 -5.86 -35.79 12.78
C ALA A 136 -6.99 -35.99 13.82
N ALA A 137 -7.79 -34.96 14.07
CA ALA A 137 -9.05 -35.11 14.82
C ALA A 137 -10.22 -34.96 13.85
N ARG A 138 -10.65 -36.07 13.26
CA ARG A 138 -11.98 -36.22 12.66
C ARG A 138 -12.95 -36.67 13.75
N GLY A 139 -14.00 -35.89 13.95
CA GLY A 139 -15.38 -36.36 14.15
C GLY A 139 -15.71 -37.26 15.34
N THR A 140 -16.56 -36.71 16.22
CA THR A 140 -17.75 -37.36 16.77
C THR A 140 -17.56 -38.52 17.76
N GLY A 141 -17.91 -38.27 19.02
CA GLY A 141 -18.21 -39.33 19.99
C GLY A 141 -18.38 -38.80 21.41
N MET A 142 -19.63 -38.73 21.88
CA MET A 142 -19.97 -38.66 23.31
C MET A 142 -19.23 -39.74 24.09
N ILE A 143 -18.62 -39.45 25.25
CA ILE A 143 -18.74 -40.27 26.49
C ILE A 143 -18.43 -39.39 27.72
N SER A 144 -19.34 -39.39 28.70
CA SER A 144 -19.17 -38.92 30.09
C SER A 144 -17.98 -39.59 30.80
N LEU A 145 -17.45 -38.98 31.86
CA LEU A 145 -17.37 -39.53 33.24
C LEU A 145 -16.44 -38.67 34.13
N THR A 146 -16.95 -38.32 35.32
CA THR A 146 -16.28 -38.23 36.65
C THR A 146 -14.80 -37.84 36.68
N GLY A 147 -14.39 -36.72 37.28
CA GLY A 147 -14.54 -36.43 38.71
C GLY A 147 -13.30 -36.91 39.47
N GLU A 148 -12.42 -36.00 39.88
CA GLU A 148 -11.69 -36.06 41.15
C GLU A 148 -11.00 -34.71 41.43
N ILE A 149 -11.39 -34.13 42.56
CA ILE A 149 -10.79 -32.97 43.21
C ILE A 149 -9.65 -33.48 44.09
N GLY A 150 -8.48 -32.85 44.03
CA GLY A 150 -7.44 -33.14 45.02
C GLY A 150 -6.11 -32.44 44.76
N VAL A 151 -5.96 -31.23 45.31
CA VAL A 151 -4.73 -30.61 45.86
C VAL A 151 -5.24 -29.39 46.67
N SER A 152 -4.94 -29.10 47.93
CA SER A 152 -4.02 -29.62 48.95
C SER A 152 -4.58 -29.24 50.32
#